data_AF-A0A6J6UWH6-F1
#
_entry.id   AF-A0A6J6UWH6-F1
#
_cell.length_a   1.000
_cell.length_b   1.000
_cell.length_c   1.000
_cell.angle_alpha   90.00
_cell.angle_beta   90.00
_cell.angle_gamma   90.00
#
_symmetry.space_group_name_H-M   'P 1'
#
loop_
_entity.id
_entity.type
_entity.pdbx_description
1 polymer ?
#
loop_
_entity_poly.entity_id
_entity_poly.type
_entity_poly.pdbx_seq_one_letter_code
_entity_poly.pdbx_strand_id
1 'polypeptide(L)'
;MNNNLLVEDEIRSIAEIDYEKDDVLILQRQGALAVNELVATFIDLGQVLDNQLIALALVRFKDLQVRDYAMGLANNENKDKLFILWYWLMNFAPTGYIAPVACIFATCAYEESESELAQNALDRALADCPNYPLALLLRRVFCAGWPSSSFAMMRGELHPRICHTLFGSSI
;
A
#
# COMPACT_ATOMS: atom_id res chain seq x y z
N MET A 1 1.47 26.76 0.48
CA MET A 1 0.29 25.87 0.51
C MET A 1 0.84 24.47 0.73
N ASN A 2 0.46 23.78 1.80
CA ASN A 2 0.94 22.41 2.06
C ASN A 2 0.49 21.51 0.91
N ASN A 3 1.41 20.74 0.31
CA ASN A 3 1.11 19.83 -0.81
C ASN A 3 -0.08 18.90 -0.53
N ASN A 4 -0.37 18.61 0.75
CA ASN A 4 -1.55 17.84 1.17
C ASN A 4 -2.89 18.46 0.71
N LEU A 5 -3.03 19.78 0.65
CA LEU A 5 -4.29 20.41 0.25
C LEU A 5 -4.65 20.10 -1.21
N LEU A 6 -3.64 20.06 -2.09
CA LEU A 6 -3.84 19.77 -3.50
C LEU A 6 -4.21 18.30 -3.70
N VAL A 7 -3.57 17.38 -2.96
CA VAL A 7 -3.91 15.95 -3.02
C VAL A 7 -5.31 15.67 -2.45
N GLU A 8 -5.73 16.36 -1.40
CA GLU A 8 -7.10 16.25 -0.88
C GLU A 8 -8.16 16.68 -1.91
N ASP A 9 -7.89 17.72 -2.68
CA ASP A 9 -8.80 18.16 -3.76
C ASP A 9 -8.86 17.12 -4.89
N GLU A 10 -7.72 16.56 -5.30
CA GLU A 10 -7.69 15.45 -6.28
C GLU A 10 -8.45 14.23 -5.77
N ILE A 11 -8.25 13.83 -4.51
CA ILE A 11 -8.95 12.69 -3.87
C ILE A 11 -10.47 12.85 -3.97
N ARG A 12 -11.00 14.05 -3.73
CA ARG A 12 -12.46 14.32 -3.79
C ARG A 12 -13.05 14.11 -5.18
N SER A 13 -12.23 14.17 -6.22
CA SER A 13 -12.67 13.95 -7.60
C SER A 13 -12.69 12.47 -8.02
N ILE A 14 -12.12 11.58 -7.21
CA ILE A 14 -11.95 10.16 -7.54
C ILE A 14 -12.94 9.33 -6.72
N ALA A 15 -13.83 8.62 -7.41
CA ALA A 15 -14.74 7.69 -6.76
C ALA A 15 -14.01 6.43 -6.26
N GLU A 16 -14.38 5.96 -5.07
CA GLU A 16 -14.03 4.63 -4.58
C GLU A 16 -14.62 3.54 -5.48
N ILE A 17 -14.08 2.32 -5.39
CA ILE A 17 -14.59 1.19 -6.16
C ILE A 17 -15.94 0.77 -5.58
N ASP A 18 -16.95 0.77 -6.45
CA ASP A 18 -18.30 0.32 -6.14
C ASP A 18 -18.44 -1.15 -6.57
N TYR A 19 -18.53 -2.06 -5.60
CA TYR A 19 -18.56 -3.50 -5.86
C TYR A 19 -19.86 -3.99 -6.52
N GLU A 20 -20.89 -3.14 -6.59
CA GLU A 20 -22.15 -3.46 -7.26
C GLU A 20 -22.12 -3.11 -8.76
N LYS A 21 -21.02 -2.55 -9.27
CA LYS A 21 -20.85 -2.18 -10.68
C LYS A 21 -19.95 -3.16 -11.43
N ASP A 22 -20.11 -3.18 -12.75
CA ASP A 22 -19.35 -4.07 -13.63
C ASP A 22 -17.90 -3.60 -13.87
N ASP A 23 -17.50 -2.42 -13.39
CA ASP A 23 -16.19 -1.82 -13.63
C ASP A 23 -15.14 -2.11 -12.55
N VAL A 24 -15.46 -2.91 -11.52
CA VAL A 24 -14.57 -3.26 -10.40
C VAL A 24 -13.18 -3.67 -10.88
N LEU A 25 -13.09 -4.65 -11.79
CA LEU A 25 -11.79 -5.14 -12.27
C LEU A 25 -11.02 -4.08 -13.06
N ILE A 26 -11.72 -3.20 -13.77
CA ILE A 26 -11.11 -2.09 -14.53
C ILE A 26 -10.49 -1.09 -13.54
N LEU A 27 -11.20 -0.74 -12.48
CA LEU A 27 -10.72 0.19 -11.46
C LEU A 27 -9.60 -0.42 -10.60
N GLN A 28 -9.66 -1.72 -10.32
CA GLN A 28 -8.57 -2.44 -9.65
C GLN A 28 -7.28 -2.45 -10.50
N ARG A 29 -7.40 -2.72 -11.81
CA ARG A 29 -6.26 -2.61 -12.74
C ARG A 29 -5.72 -1.20 -12.82
N GLN A 30 -6.60 -0.20 -12.87
CA GLN A 30 -6.20 1.21 -12.83
C GLN A 30 -5.38 1.50 -11.56
N GLY A 31 -5.83 1.00 -10.40
CA GLY A 31 -5.10 1.10 -9.15
C GLY A 31 -3.71 0.46 -9.21
N ALA A 32 -3.62 -0.77 -9.71
CA ALA A 32 -2.33 -1.46 -9.85
C ALA A 32 -1.37 -0.75 -10.80
N LEU A 33 -1.86 -0.20 -11.92
CA LEU A 33 -1.05 0.60 -12.84
C LEU A 33 -0.57 1.90 -12.20
N ALA A 34 -1.43 2.60 -11.44
CA ALA A 34 -1.05 3.79 -10.70
C ALA A 34 0.04 3.47 -9.63
N VAL A 35 -0.06 2.33 -8.96
CA VAL A 35 0.98 1.86 -8.03
C VAL A 35 2.30 1.63 -8.77
N ASN A 36 2.27 1.00 -9.95
CA ASN A 36 3.49 0.78 -10.74
C ASN A 36 4.14 2.09 -11.17
N GLU A 37 3.34 3.05 -11.62
CA GLU A 37 3.83 4.38 -12.01
C GLU A 37 4.38 5.16 -10.81
N LEU A 38 3.73 5.07 -9.64
CA LEU A 38 4.20 5.64 -8.39
C LEU A 38 5.58 5.07 -7.99
N VAL A 39 5.70 3.75 -8.04
CA VAL A 39 6.94 3.03 -7.71
C VAL A 39 8.05 3.37 -8.70
N ALA A 40 7.78 3.30 -10.01
CA ALA A 40 8.77 3.60 -11.05
C ALA A 40 9.26 5.05 -10.92
N THR A 41 8.35 6.01 -10.81
CA THR A 41 8.67 7.43 -10.62
C THR A 41 9.56 7.64 -9.40
N PHE A 42 9.21 7.03 -8.27
CA PHE A 42 10.02 7.16 -7.06
C PHE A 42 11.39 6.50 -7.18
N ILE A 43 11.48 5.33 -7.83
CA ILE A 43 12.75 4.62 -8.04
C ILE A 43 13.71 5.45 -8.91
N ASP A 44 13.17 6.13 -9.91
CA ASP A 44 13.94 6.90 -10.90
C ASP A 44 14.32 8.30 -10.37
N LEU A 45 13.37 8.99 -9.71
CA LEU A 45 13.53 10.40 -9.32
C LEU A 45 13.78 10.61 -7.82
N GLY A 46 13.56 9.59 -6.99
CA GLY A 46 13.64 9.67 -5.52
C GLY A 46 12.47 10.42 -4.87
N GLN A 47 11.48 10.85 -5.64
CA GLN A 47 10.29 11.55 -5.17
C GLN A 47 9.14 11.42 -6.17
N VAL A 48 7.90 11.60 -5.69
CA VAL A 48 6.71 11.74 -6.55
C VAL A 48 6.05 13.08 -6.23
N LEU A 49 5.84 13.91 -7.25
CA LEU A 49 5.23 15.24 -7.13
C LEU A 49 3.87 15.35 -7.82
N ASP A 50 3.47 14.31 -8.58
CA ASP A 50 2.17 14.25 -9.23
C ASP A 50 1.07 13.95 -8.20
N ASN A 51 0.34 15.00 -7.83
CA ASN A 51 -0.74 14.92 -6.86
C ASN A 51 -1.89 14.03 -7.33
N GLN A 52 -2.15 13.96 -8.64
CA GLN A 52 -3.24 13.17 -9.18
C GLN A 52 -2.90 11.67 -9.14
N LEU A 53 -1.65 11.32 -9.46
CA LEU A 53 -1.13 9.97 -9.29
C LEU A 53 -1.16 9.52 -7.82
N ILE A 54 -0.69 10.38 -6.90
CA ILE A 54 -0.70 10.10 -5.47
C ILE A 54 -2.14 9.90 -4.97
N ALA A 55 -3.05 10.82 -5.33
CA ALA A 55 -4.47 10.71 -4.96
C ALA A 55 -5.11 9.42 -5.48
N LEU A 56 -4.85 9.06 -6.74
CA LEU A 56 -5.37 7.84 -7.34
C LEU A 56 -4.88 6.59 -6.61
N ALA A 57 -3.59 6.51 -6.30
CA ALA A 57 -3.04 5.40 -5.53
C ALA A 57 -3.68 5.30 -4.15
N LEU A 58 -3.79 6.42 -3.43
CA LEU A 58 -4.41 6.47 -2.09
C LEU A 58 -5.87 6.03 -2.09
N VAL A 59 -6.69 6.51 -3.04
CA VAL A 59 -8.10 6.09 -3.15
C VAL A 59 -8.18 4.60 -3.49
N ARG A 60 -7.34 4.11 -4.39
CA ARG A 60 -7.36 2.70 -4.82
C ARG A 60 -6.85 1.75 -3.74
N PHE A 61 -6.01 2.17 -2.81
CA PHE A 61 -5.60 1.37 -1.66
C PHE A 61 -6.72 1.01 -0.67
N LYS A 62 -7.92 1.59 -0.80
CA LYS A 62 -9.10 1.11 -0.06
C LYS A 62 -9.59 -0.25 -0.56
N ASP A 63 -9.26 -0.63 -1.79
CA ASP A 63 -9.51 -1.96 -2.33
C ASP A 63 -8.43 -2.95 -1.88
N LEU A 64 -8.86 -4.15 -1.47
CA LEU A 64 -7.97 -5.18 -0.93
C LEU A 64 -6.96 -5.67 -1.97
N GLN A 65 -7.38 -5.86 -3.22
CA GLN A 65 -6.53 -6.39 -4.28
C GLN A 65 -5.44 -5.39 -4.66
N VAL A 66 -5.78 -4.10 -4.76
CA VAL A 66 -4.79 -3.06 -5.08
C VAL A 66 -3.80 -2.86 -3.94
N ARG A 67 -4.27 -2.83 -2.69
CA ARG A 67 -3.40 -2.72 -1.52
C ARG A 67 -2.44 -3.91 -1.42
N ASP A 68 -2.96 -5.13 -1.56
CA ASP A 68 -2.15 -6.33 -1.40
C ASP A 68 -1.23 -6.54 -2.62
N TYR A 69 -1.61 -6.02 -3.80
CA TYR A 69 -0.70 -5.90 -4.94
C TYR A 69 0.52 -5.05 -4.60
N ALA A 70 0.31 -3.83 -4.09
CA ALA A 70 1.40 -2.93 -3.71
C ALA A 70 2.32 -3.52 -2.63
N MET A 71 1.73 -4.17 -1.62
CA MET A 71 2.48 -4.88 -0.58
C MET A 71 3.41 -5.96 -1.17
N GLY A 72 2.99 -6.64 -2.24
CA GLY A 72 3.76 -7.71 -2.86
C GLY A 72 4.88 -7.27 -3.82
N LEU A 73 4.97 -5.99 -4.18
CA LEU A 73 5.98 -5.49 -5.14
C LEU A 73 7.43 -5.52 -4.62
N ALA A 74 7.61 -5.63 -3.30
CA ALA A 74 8.94 -5.64 -2.69
C ALA A 74 9.72 -6.93 -3.00
N ASN A 75 10.92 -6.76 -3.54
CA ASN A 75 11.89 -7.79 -3.84
C ASN A 75 13.30 -7.35 -3.42
N ASN A 76 14.28 -8.25 -3.56
CA ASN A 76 15.66 -8.00 -3.12
C ASN A 76 16.34 -6.79 -3.81
N GLU A 77 15.86 -6.37 -4.97
CA GLU A 77 16.46 -5.28 -5.76
C GLU A 77 15.87 -3.91 -5.40
N ASN A 78 14.61 -3.86 -4.96
CA ASN A 78 13.88 -2.61 -4.75
C ASN A 78 13.42 -2.33 -3.31
N LYS A 79 13.57 -3.30 -2.39
CA LYS A 79 13.03 -3.21 -1.02
C LYS A 79 13.43 -1.95 -0.26
N ASP A 80 14.68 -1.51 -0.36
CA ASP A 80 15.16 -0.31 0.36
C ASP A 80 14.49 0.97 -0.17
N LYS A 81 14.31 1.07 -1.49
CA LYS A 81 13.61 2.21 -2.10
C LYS A 81 12.12 2.19 -1.75
N LEU A 82 11.50 1.02 -1.79
CA LEU A 82 10.09 0.86 -1.41
C LEU A 82 9.84 1.14 0.07
N PHE A 83 10.77 0.78 0.95
CA PHE A 83 10.71 1.13 2.37
C PHE A 83 10.58 2.65 2.53
N ILE A 84 11.43 3.42 1.85
CA ILE A 84 11.41 4.89 1.89
C ILE A 84 10.12 5.44 1.27
N LEU A 85 9.68 4.90 0.12
CA LEU A 85 8.45 5.30 -0.56
C LEU A 85 7.24 5.14 0.36
N TRP A 86 7.05 3.96 0.95
CA TRP A 86 5.88 3.68 1.79
C TRP A 86 5.93 4.44 3.10
N TYR A 87 7.11 4.64 3.69
CA TYR A 87 7.28 5.50 4.84
C TYR A 87 6.89 6.95 4.53
N TRP A 88 7.36 7.50 3.41
CA TRP A 88 7.00 8.84 2.96
C TRP A 88 5.49 8.95 2.71
N LEU A 89 4.92 8.01 1.95
CA LEU A 89 3.51 8.05 1.57
C LEU A 89 2.59 7.94 2.80
N MET A 90 2.94 7.10 3.79
CA MET A 90 2.21 7.01 5.07
C MET A 90 2.20 8.35 5.83
N ASN A 91 3.30 9.09 5.78
CA ASN A 91 3.42 10.39 6.44
C ASN A 91 2.75 11.52 5.65
N PHE A 92 2.67 11.38 4.33
CA PHE A 92 2.06 12.34 3.43
C PHE A 92 0.54 12.19 3.34
N ALA A 93 0.02 10.95 3.38
CA ALA A 93 -1.39 10.64 3.20
C ALA A 93 -2.31 11.43 4.18
N PRO A 94 -3.43 12.00 3.69
CA PRO A 94 -4.41 12.65 4.54
C PRO A 94 -5.19 11.62 5.38
N THR A 95 -5.81 12.11 6.45
CA THR A 95 -6.65 11.30 7.33
C THR A 95 -7.75 10.58 6.55
N GLY A 96 -8.00 9.31 6.88
CA GLY A 96 -8.90 8.40 6.16
C GLY A 96 -8.23 7.59 5.05
N TYR A 97 -6.96 7.86 4.73
CA TYR A 97 -6.17 7.17 3.71
C TYR A 97 -4.83 6.64 4.24
N ILE A 98 -4.54 6.82 5.54
CA ILE A 98 -3.26 6.44 6.13
C ILE A 98 -3.21 4.93 6.40
N ALA A 99 -4.31 4.37 6.94
CA ALA A 99 -4.37 2.97 7.36
C ALA A 99 -3.85 1.93 6.34
N PRO A 100 -4.26 1.95 5.06
CA PRO A 100 -3.74 0.98 4.10
C PRO A 100 -2.23 1.14 3.84
N VAL A 101 -1.75 2.38 3.68
CA VAL A 101 -0.33 2.65 3.41
C VAL A 101 0.53 2.28 4.62
N ALA A 102 0.05 2.60 5.82
CA ALA A 102 0.69 2.22 7.06
C ALA A 102 0.82 0.70 7.20
N CYS A 103 -0.17 -0.09 6.76
CA CYS A 103 -0.07 -1.55 6.74
C CYS A 103 0.95 -2.06 5.71
N ILE A 104 1.02 -1.45 4.53
CA ILE A 104 2.03 -1.78 3.52
C ILE A 104 3.44 -1.52 4.09
N PHE A 105 3.65 -0.34 4.69
CA PHE A 105 4.92 0.01 5.32
C PHE A 105 5.25 -0.92 6.51
N ALA A 106 4.27 -1.24 7.34
CA ALA A 106 4.46 -2.14 8.49
C ALA A 106 4.96 -3.52 8.06
N THR A 107 4.43 -4.07 6.96
CA THR A 107 4.92 -5.31 6.33
C THR A 107 6.39 -5.19 5.92
N CYS A 108 6.77 -4.12 5.21
CA CYS A 108 8.16 -3.91 4.81
C CYS A 108 9.10 -3.79 6.03
N ALA A 109 8.70 -3.02 7.04
CA ALA A 109 9.49 -2.84 8.25
C ALA A 109 9.66 -4.15 9.03
N TYR A 110 8.61 -4.97 9.10
CA TYR A 110 8.69 -6.26 9.76
C TYR A 110 9.64 -7.23 9.04
N GLU A 111 9.64 -7.24 7.71
CA GLU A 111 10.55 -8.08 6.91
C GLU A 111 12.03 -7.67 7.08
N GLU A 112 12.31 -6.37 7.21
CA GLU A 112 13.65 -5.85 7.52
C GLU A 112 14.02 -5.99 9.00
N SER A 113 13.21 -6.68 9.81
CA SER A 113 13.40 -6.88 11.25
C SER A 113 13.33 -5.59 12.10
N GLU A 114 12.79 -4.51 11.53
CA GLU A 114 12.54 -3.23 12.18
C GLU A 114 11.22 -3.26 12.97
N SER A 115 11.18 -4.09 14.01
CA SER A 115 9.95 -4.43 14.74
C SER A 115 9.27 -3.22 15.38
N GLU A 116 10.04 -2.27 15.91
CA GLU A 116 9.48 -1.05 16.52
C GLU A 116 8.83 -0.15 15.46
N LEU A 117 9.47 0.06 14.31
CA LEU A 117 8.89 0.81 13.20
C LEU A 117 7.63 0.14 12.66
N ALA A 118 7.63 -1.19 12.56
CA ALA A 118 6.45 -1.95 12.14
C ALA A 118 5.28 -1.74 13.11
N GLN A 119 5.52 -1.78 14.42
CA GLN A 119 4.47 -1.55 15.44
C GLN A 119 3.97 -0.10 15.42
N ASN A 120 4.87 0.88 15.30
CA ASN A 120 4.52 2.31 15.20
C ASN A 120 3.67 2.60 13.96
N ALA A 121 3.97 1.94 12.83
CA ALA A 121 3.16 2.02 11.63
C ALA A 121 1.74 1.47 11.87
N LEU A 122 1.61 0.35 12.57
CA LEU A 122 0.30 -0.19 12.95
C LEU A 122 -0.45 0.71 13.94
N ASP A 123 0.25 1.39 14.86
CA ASP A 123 -0.38 2.36 15.76
C ASP A 123 -0.98 3.52 14.96
N ARG A 124 -0.23 4.01 13.97
CA ARG A 124 -0.70 5.06 13.06
C ARG A 124 -1.88 4.59 12.20
N ALA A 125 -1.86 3.35 11.73
CA ALA A 125 -2.98 2.76 11.00
C ALA A 125 -4.27 2.70 11.84
N LEU A 126 -4.15 2.29 13.11
CA LEU A 126 -5.29 2.18 14.03
C LEU A 126 -5.75 3.54 14.58
N ALA A 127 -4.86 4.53 14.66
CA ALA A 127 -5.25 5.91 14.96
C ALA A 127 -6.09 6.51 13.83
N ASP A 128 -5.78 6.18 12.57
CA ASP A 128 -6.55 6.60 11.39
C ASP A 128 -7.86 5.81 11.24
N CYS A 129 -7.82 4.49 11.44
CA CYS A 129 -8.98 3.60 11.36
C CYS A 129 -8.89 2.50 12.45
N PRO A 130 -9.54 2.68 13.62
CA PRO A 130 -9.40 1.77 14.77
C PRO A 130 -9.74 0.30 14.51
N ASN A 131 -10.61 0.04 13.54
CA ASN A 131 -11.07 -1.31 13.19
C ASN A 131 -10.49 -1.80 11.86
N TYR A 132 -9.37 -1.24 11.38
CA TYR A 132 -8.79 -1.63 10.09
C TYR A 132 -8.35 -3.11 10.12
N PRO A 133 -8.99 -4.02 9.36
CA PRO A 133 -8.83 -5.46 9.57
C PRO A 133 -7.41 -5.96 9.39
N LEU A 134 -6.69 -5.43 8.40
CA LEU A 134 -5.31 -5.82 8.13
C LEU A 134 -4.37 -5.35 9.26
N ALA A 135 -4.58 -4.15 9.82
CA ALA A 135 -3.74 -3.66 10.91
C ALA A 135 -3.88 -4.54 12.16
N LEU A 136 -5.12 -4.97 12.48
CA LEU A 136 -5.39 -5.89 13.58
C LEU A 136 -4.82 -7.30 13.33
N LEU A 137 -4.84 -7.77 12.07
CA LEU A 137 -4.19 -9.02 11.68
C LEU A 137 -2.67 -8.95 11.85
N LEU A 138 -2.02 -7.93 11.27
CA LEU A 138 -0.58 -7.73 11.36
C LEU A 138 -0.13 -7.56 12.81
N ARG A 139 -0.89 -6.84 13.65
CA ARG A 139 -0.60 -6.72 15.08
C ARG A 139 -0.46 -8.08 15.75
N ARG A 140 -1.40 -8.99 15.49
CA ARG A 140 -1.37 -10.35 16.04
C ARG A 140 -0.17 -11.14 15.55
N VAL A 141 0.16 -11.04 14.27
CA VAL A 141 1.33 -11.71 13.66
C VAL A 141 2.63 -11.21 14.30
N PHE A 142 2.80 -9.89 14.41
CA PHE A 142 4.02 -9.28 14.93
C PHE A 142 4.20 -9.54 16.43
N CYS A 143 3.12 -9.45 17.21
CA CYS A 143 3.16 -9.79 18.65
C CYS A 143 3.42 -11.28 18.90
N ALA A 144 3.03 -12.15 17.97
CA ALA A 144 3.35 -13.58 18.04
C ALA A 144 4.81 -13.89 17.64
N GLY A 145 5.58 -12.90 17.19
CA GLY A 145 7.00 -13.07 16.86
C GLY A 145 7.24 -14.03 15.68
N TRP A 146 6.36 -14.03 14.68
CA TRP A 146 6.55 -14.84 13.48
C TRP A 146 7.89 -14.52 12.81
N PRO A 147 8.68 -15.50 12.36
CA PRO A 147 9.93 -15.22 11.67
C PRO A 147 9.69 -14.34 10.43
N SER A 148 10.51 -13.29 10.25
CA SER A 148 10.41 -12.38 9.11
C SER A 148 10.52 -13.11 7.77
N SER A 149 11.36 -14.15 7.70
CA SER A 149 11.50 -15.02 6.53
C SER A 149 10.22 -15.81 6.19
N SER A 150 9.51 -16.31 7.20
CA SER A 150 8.22 -17.00 7.00
C SER A 150 7.15 -16.04 6.50
N PHE A 151 7.16 -14.80 6.98
CA PHE A 151 6.23 -13.77 6.53
C PHE A 151 6.51 -13.35 5.07
N ALA A 152 7.78 -13.13 4.72
CA ALA A 152 8.20 -12.83 3.35
C ALA A 152 7.87 -13.98 2.38
N MET A 153 8.03 -15.23 2.82
CA MET A 153 7.63 -16.41 2.04
C MET A 153 6.11 -16.43 1.77
N MET A 154 5.29 -16.24 2.80
CA MET A 154 3.83 -16.17 2.65
C MET A 154 3.42 -15.06 1.67
N ARG A 155 4.00 -13.87 1.79
CA ARG A 155 3.74 -12.76 0.86
C ARG A 155 4.14 -13.12 -0.57
N GLY A 156 5.30 -13.76 -0.75
CA GLY A 156 5.78 -14.25 -2.05
C GLY A 156 4.87 -15.29 -2.70
N GLU A 157 4.15 -16.10 -1.92
CA GLU A 157 3.15 -17.05 -2.43
C GLU A 157 1.82 -16.38 -2.80
N LEU A 158 1.44 -15.30 -2.10
CA LEU A 158 0.18 -14.59 -2.32
C LEU A 158 0.24 -13.66 -3.53
N HIS A 159 1.35 -12.95 -3.73
CA HIS A 159 1.45 -11.92 -4.77
C HIS A 159 1.18 -12.44 -6.20
N PRO A 160 1.70 -13.61 -6.63
CA PRO A 160 1.37 -14.16 -7.95
C PRO A 160 -0.14 -14.39 -8.16
N ARG A 161 -0.88 -14.75 -7.10
CA ARG A 161 -2.34 -14.95 -7.17
C ARG A 161 -3.08 -13.63 -7.37
N ILE A 162 -2.59 -12.57 -6.73
CA ILE A 162 -3.12 -11.21 -6.89
C ILE A 162 -2.85 -10.73 -8.32
N CYS A 163 -1.62 -10.90 -8.82
CA CYS A 163 -1.27 -10.57 -10.20
C CYS A 163 -2.16 -11.33 -11.21
N HIS A 164 -2.39 -12.63 -10.98
CA HIS A 164 -3.29 -13.41 -11.82
C HIS A 164 -4.74 -12.89 -11.78
N THR A 165 -5.23 -12.51 -10.61
CA THR A 165 -6.60 -11.96 -10.48
C THR A 165 -6.73 -10.61 -11.21
N LEU A 166 -5.73 -9.75 -11.07
CA LEU A 166 -5.73 -8.43 -11.67
C LEU A 166 -5.51 -8.49 -13.19
N PHE A 167 -4.51 -9.24 -13.66
CA PHE A 167 -4.06 -9.17 -15.06
C PHE A 167 -4.38 -10.43 -15.88
N GLY A 168 -4.93 -11.47 -15.26
CA GLY A 168 -5.19 -12.77 -15.90
C GLY A 168 -3.91 -13.61 -16.06
N SER A 169 -4.03 -14.71 -16.80
CA SER A 169 -2.87 -15.48 -17.27
C SER A 169 -2.20 -14.73 -18.42
N SER A 170 -1.37 -13.75 -18.13
CA SER A 170 -0.48 -13.17 -19.14
C SER A 170 0.90 -12.98 -18.52
N ILE A 171 1.70 -14.03 -18.66
CA ILE A 171 3.16 -13.97 -18.75
C ILE A 171 3.49 -14.24 -20.21
#